data_AF-A0A958I239-F1
#
_entry.id   AF-A0A958I239-F1
#
_cell.length_a   1.000
_cell.length_b   1.000
_cell.length_c   1.000
_cell.angle_alpha   90.00
_cell.angle_beta   90.00
_cell.angle_gamma   90.00
#
_symmetry.space_group_name_H-M   'P 1'
#
loop_
_entity.id
_entity.type
_entity.pdbx_description
1 polymer ?
#
loop_
_entity_poly.entity_id
_entity_poly.type
_entity_poly.pdbx_seq_one_letter_code
_entity_poly.pdbx_strand_id
1 'polypeptide(L)'
;MHKLLILLMFAILQFAAAQNSQKPCSAPEARQFDFWIGEWELTWPGGQGGTPEGQTGRGVNHVVQYLGECVIFENFSFADSSFIGKSWSVYNLQKQLWQQTWVDNSGGYLLFTGGFADGKMELRTAPFQRNGVTYVSRMVFRNIAANSFDWDWQRSADNGETWQDVWNIHYQRKTESAGK
;
A
#
# COMPACT_ATOMS: atom_id res chain seq x y z
N MET A 1 -50.98 -5.02 60.00
CA MET A 1 -51.92 -5.88 59.24
C MET A 1 -51.81 -5.52 57.76
N HIS A 2 -51.43 -6.49 56.92
CA HIS A 2 -51.65 -6.58 55.46
C HIS A 2 -51.22 -5.35 54.62
N LYS A 3 -50.18 -5.45 53.78
CA LYS A 3 -50.19 -6.18 52.50
C LYS A 3 -48.73 -6.50 52.13
N LEU A 4 -48.34 -7.77 52.06
CA LEU A 4 -48.47 -8.66 50.89
C LEU A 4 -47.73 -8.07 49.67
N LEU A 5 -46.47 -8.46 49.50
CA LEU A 5 -46.04 -9.44 48.49
C LEU A 5 -46.40 -8.98 47.06
N ILE A 6 -45.50 -8.21 46.42
CA ILE A 6 -45.37 -8.21 44.96
C ILE A 6 -43.91 -8.53 44.65
N LEU A 7 -43.69 -9.83 44.55
CA LEU A 7 -42.62 -10.46 43.80
C LEU A 7 -42.85 -10.11 42.32
N LEU A 8 -42.02 -9.25 41.74
CA LEU A 8 -41.91 -9.13 40.29
C LEU A 8 -40.42 -9.20 39.96
N MET A 9 -40.03 -10.40 39.56
CA MET A 9 -38.73 -10.75 38.98
C MET A 9 -38.41 -9.78 37.85
N PHE A 10 -37.63 -8.73 38.14
CA PHE A 10 -36.83 -8.11 37.10
C PHE A 10 -35.61 -9.01 36.90
N ALA A 11 -35.79 -10.07 36.11
CA ALA A 11 -34.67 -10.76 35.49
C ALA A 11 -34.08 -9.77 34.47
N ILE A 12 -33.08 -9.02 34.92
CA ILE A 12 -32.30 -8.15 34.05
C ILE A 12 -31.52 -9.07 33.11
N LEU A 13 -32.06 -9.30 31.91
CA LEU A 13 -31.30 -9.81 30.78
C LEU A 13 -30.28 -8.73 30.41
N GLN A 14 -29.18 -8.67 31.14
CA GLN A 14 -27.98 -7.98 30.68
C GLN A 14 -27.41 -8.83 29.55
N PHE A 15 -27.92 -8.63 28.33
CA PHE A 15 -27.09 -8.83 27.16
C PHE A 15 -25.95 -7.84 27.30
N ALA A 16 -24.85 -8.29 27.91
CA ALA A 16 -23.56 -7.71 27.63
C ALA A 16 -23.36 -7.91 26.13
N ALA A 17 -23.70 -6.89 25.34
CA ALA A 17 -23.14 -6.76 24.01
C ALA A 17 -21.64 -6.75 24.27
N ALA A 18 -20.98 -7.90 24.04
CA ALA A 18 -19.54 -7.93 23.89
C ALA A 18 -19.27 -6.93 22.78
N GLN A 19 -18.90 -5.71 23.17
CA GLN A 19 -18.37 -4.76 22.22
C GLN A 19 -17.14 -5.46 21.69
N ASN A 20 -17.28 -6.01 20.48
CA ASN A 20 -16.19 -6.60 19.75
C ASN A 20 -15.23 -5.43 19.55
N SER A 21 -14.29 -5.27 20.48
CA SER A 21 -13.24 -4.28 20.42
C SER A 21 -12.25 -4.78 19.37
N GLN A 22 -12.73 -4.89 18.12
CA GLN A 22 -11.88 -5.11 16.99
C GLN A 22 -10.89 -3.96 17.00
N LYS A 23 -9.61 -4.31 17.10
CA LYS A 23 -8.54 -3.33 17.00
C LYS A 23 -8.77 -2.51 15.71
N PRO A 24 -8.49 -1.20 15.72
CA PRO A 24 -8.47 -0.43 14.49
C PRO A 24 -7.67 -1.18 13.41
N CYS A 25 -8.18 -1.18 12.18
CA CYS A 25 -7.52 -1.80 11.03
C CYS A 25 -7.40 -3.35 11.10
N SER A 26 -8.27 -4.03 11.86
CA SER A 26 -8.28 -5.51 11.92
C SER A 26 -9.07 -6.20 10.80
N ALA A 27 -9.52 -5.47 9.78
CA ALA A 27 -10.23 -6.09 8.66
C ALA A 27 -9.27 -6.93 7.81
N PRO A 28 -9.70 -8.07 7.25
CA PRO A 28 -8.85 -8.89 6.38
C PRO A 28 -8.23 -8.11 5.23
N GLU A 29 -8.97 -7.16 4.66
CA GLU A 29 -8.52 -6.31 3.54
C GLU A 29 -7.35 -5.40 3.94
N ALA A 30 -7.26 -5.01 5.22
CA ALA A 30 -6.13 -4.22 5.73
C ALA A 30 -4.81 -5.02 5.79
N ARG A 31 -4.86 -6.34 5.57
CA ARG A 31 -3.68 -7.21 5.46
C ARG A 31 -3.25 -7.49 4.02
N GLN A 32 -3.95 -6.94 3.02
CA GLN A 32 -3.64 -7.19 1.60
C GLN A 32 -2.25 -6.72 1.19
N PHE A 33 -1.62 -5.78 1.91
CA PHE A 33 -0.24 -5.34 1.68
C PHE A 33 0.82 -6.17 2.41
N ASP A 34 0.46 -7.21 3.16
CA ASP A 34 1.43 -7.97 3.96
C ASP A 34 2.57 -8.57 3.11
N PHE A 35 2.31 -8.88 1.83
CA PHE A 35 3.34 -9.35 0.89
C PHE A 35 4.48 -8.35 0.69
N TRP A 36 4.21 -7.06 0.86
CA TRP A 36 5.15 -5.96 0.60
C TRP A 36 6.05 -5.66 1.81
N ILE A 37 5.66 -6.09 3.01
CA ILE A 37 6.41 -5.83 4.24
C ILE A 37 7.77 -6.55 4.18
N GLY A 38 8.82 -5.81 4.55
CA GLY A 38 10.18 -6.31 4.67
C GLY A 38 11.23 -5.43 4.00
N GLU A 39 12.38 -6.05 3.77
CA GLU A 39 13.57 -5.44 3.17
C GLU A 39 13.78 -5.97 1.75
N TRP A 40 13.97 -5.06 0.81
CA TRP A 40 13.99 -5.36 -0.62
C TRP A 40 15.21 -4.78 -1.32
N GLU A 41 15.74 -5.56 -2.26
CA GLU A 41 16.62 -5.12 -3.33
C GLU A 41 15.81 -4.95 -4.60
N LEU A 42 16.07 -3.85 -5.31
CA LEU A 42 15.30 -3.44 -6.47
C LEU A 42 16.19 -3.39 -7.69
N THR A 43 15.66 -3.85 -8.82
CA THR A 43 16.32 -3.67 -10.13
C THR A 43 15.31 -3.22 -11.18
N TRP A 44 15.78 -2.43 -12.15
CA TRP A 44 14.96 -2.04 -13.30
C TRP A 44 15.81 -1.85 -14.57
N PRO A 45 15.19 -1.91 -15.76
CA PRO A 45 15.89 -1.72 -17.03
C PRO A 45 16.45 -0.30 -17.19
N GLY A 46 17.57 -0.19 -17.92
CA GLY A 46 18.09 1.10 -18.38
C GLY A 46 17.09 1.83 -19.28
N GLY A 47 17.16 3.15 -19.29
CA GLY A 47 16.18 4.04 -19.91
C GLY A 47 14.97 4.38 -19.03
N GLN A 48 14.81 3.70 -17.88
CA GLN A 48 13.72 3.95 -16.93
C GLN A 48 14.25 4.50 -15.60
N GLY A 49 13.39 5.19 -14.84
CA GLY A 49 13.77 5.73 -13.52
C GLY A 49 14.98 6.68 -13.55
N GLY A 50 15.26 7.31 -14.70
CA GLY A 50 16.45 8.14 -14.90
C GLY A 50 17.77 7.37 -15.08
N THR A 51 17.73 6.04 -15.15
CA THR A 51 18.92 5.21 -15.44
C THR A 51 19.27 5.28 -16.92
N PRO A 52 20.56 5.48 -17.30
CA PRO A 52 20.96 5.48 -18.71
C PRO A 52 20.68 4.15 -19.43
N GLU A 53 20.49 4.22 -20.76
CA GLU A 53 20.38 3.01 -21.58
C GLU A 53 21.62 2.10 -21.44
N GLY A 54 21.40 0.79 -21.50
CA GLY A 54 22.47 -0.21 -21.32
C GLY A 54 22.95 -0.42 -19.89
N GLN A 55 22.43 0.33 -18.91
CA GLN A 55 22.68 0.11 -17.49
C GLN A 55 21.50 -0.57 -16.80
N THR A 56 21.72 -1.08 -15.59
CA THR A 56 20.67 -1.60 -14.71
C THR A 56 20.52 -0.68 -13.53
N GLY A 57 19.33 -0.13 -13.36
CA GLY A 57 19.03 0.69 -12.21
C GLY A 57 18.86 -0.17 -10.97
N ARG A 58 19.26 0.35 -9.82
CA ARG A 58 19.27 -0.37 -8.55
C ARG A 58 18.79 0.51 -7.41
N GLY A 59 18.09 -0.10 -6.47
CA GLY A 59 17.60 0.58 -5.28
C GLY A 59 17.31 -0.38 -4.15
N VAL A 60 16.80 0.17 -3.06
CA VAL A 60 16.33 -0.58 -1.91
C VAL A 60 14.98 -0.04 -1.47
N ASN A 61 14.16 -0.90 -0.88
CA ASN A 61 12.95 -0.50 -0.21
C ASN A 61 12.88 -1.15 1.17
N HIS A 62 12.54 -0.37 2.18
CA HIS A 62 12.22 -0.87 3.52
C HIS A 62 10.78 -0.52 3.84
N VAL A 63 9.97 -1.56 4.08
CA VAL A 63 8.53 -1.44 4.26
C VAL A 63 8.13 -2.08 5.57
N VAL A 64 7.45 -1.33 6.43
CA VAL A 64 7.06 -1.76 7.78
C VAL A 64 5.59 -1.46 8.07
N GLN A 65 5.03 -2.22 9.00
CA GLN A 65 3.84 -1.81 9.71
C GLN A 65 4.20 -0.72 10.73
N TYR A 66 3.37 0.32 10.80
CA TYR A 66 3.57 1.49 11.65
C TYR A 66 2.24 1.90 12.30
N LEU A 67 2.33 2.73 13.36
CA LEU A 67 1.18 3.24 14.13
C LEU A 67 0.17 2.12 14.53
N GLY A 68 0.68 1.06 15.15
CA GLY A 68 -0.16 -0.05 15.62
C GLY A 68 -0.74 -0.90 14.49
N GLU A 69 0.06 -1.17 13.45
CA GLU A 69 -0.28 -1.99 12.26
C GLU A 69 -1.35 -1.40 11.33
N CYS A 70 -1.84 -0.19 11.61
CA CYS A 70 -2.81 0.49 10.76
C CYS A 70 -2.21 1.11 9.49
N VAL A 71 -0.90 1.35 9.48
CA VAL A 71 -0.21 2.04 8.39
C VAL A 71 0.89 1.16 7.84
N ILE A 72 0.94 1.03 6.52
CA ILE A 72 2.14 0.55 5.83
C ILE A 72 2.99 1.78 5.53
N PHE A 73 4.19 1.83 6.11
CA PHE A 73 5.17 2.86 5.86
C PHE A 73 6.27 2.32 4.94
N GLU A 74 6.54 3.04 3.86
CA GLU A 74 7.56 2.73 2.87
C GLU A 74 8.73 3.72 2.96
N ASN A 75 9.95 3.21 2.79
CA ASN A 75 11.15 4.00 2.61
C ASN A 75 11.97 3.47 1.42
N PHE A 76 11.78 4.10 0.26
CA PHE A 76 12.43 3.79 -1.01
C PHE A 76 13.69 4.65 -1.21
N SER A 77 14.74 4.06 -1.78
CA SER A 77 15.94 4.80 -2.19
C SER A 77 16.60 4.18 -3.42
N PHE A 78 17.18 5.02 -4.28
CA PHE A 78 18.20 4.55 -5.23
C PHE A 78 19.43 4.06 -4.48
N ALA A 79 20.21 3.17 -5.12
CA ALA A 79 21.41 2.60 -4.52
C ALA A 79 22.47 3.66 -4.14
N ASP A 80 22.51 4.77 -4.89
CA ASP A 80 23.39 5.92 -4.63
C ASP A 80 22.74 7.00 -3.74
N SER A 81 21.52 6.77 -3.25
CA SER A 81 20.72 7.71 -2.46
C SER A 81 20.42 9.06 -3.13
N SER A 82 20.62 9.18 -4.45
CA SER A 82 20.32 10.41 -5.19
C SER A 82 18.83 10.74 -5.21
N PHE A 83 17.98 9.70 -5.22
CA PHE A 83 16.53 9.81 -5.11
C PHE A 83 16.02 8.98 -3.94
N ILE A 84 15.19 9.62 -3.11
CA ILE A 84 14.62 9.03 -1.89
C ILE A 84 13.14 9.37 -1.85
N GLY A 85 12.31 8.34 -1.65
CA GLY A 85 10.86 8.47 -1.56
C GLY A 85 10.30 7.73 -0.35
N LYS A 86 9.14 8.17 0.11
CA LYS A 86 8.42 7.57 1.22
C LYS A 86 6.94 7.53 0.92
N SER A 87 6.27 6.50 1.41
CA SER A 87 4.81 6.44 1.36
C SER A 87 4.18 5.98 2.66
N TRP A 88 2.91 6.36 2.81
CA TRP A 88 2.03 5.93 3.90
C TRP A 88 0.75 5.39 3.28
N SER A 89 0.46 4.11 3.53
CA SER A 89 -0.72 3.43 3.00
C SER A 89 -1.64 2.99 4.12
N VAL A 90 -2.93 3.28 3.99
CA VAL A 90 -3.97 2.93 4.96
C VAL A 90 -5.17 2.33 4.23
N TYR A 91 -5.72 1.24 4.77
CA TYR A 91 -6.99 0.72 4.29
C TYR A 91 -8.15 1.50 4.93
N ASN A 92 -8.93 2.19 4.10
CA ASN A 92 -10.08 2.94 4.56
C ASN A 92 -11.32 2.05 4.57
N LEU A 93 -11.77 1.66 5.77
CA LEU A 93 -12.93 0.78 5.94
C LEU A 93 -14.24 1.38 5.44
N GLN A 94 -14.42 2.69 5.57
CA GLN A 94 -15.67 3.36 5.13
C GLN A 94 -15.77 3.40 3.61
N LYS A 95 -14.63 3.56 2.92
CA LYS A 95 -14.56 3.60 1.45
C LYS A 95 -14.25 2.24 0.82
N GLN A 96 -13.91 1.25 1.64
CA GLN A 96 -13.49 -0.10 1.24
C GLN A 96 -12.34 -0.10 0.21
N LEU A 97 -11.37 0.80 0.38
CA LEU A 97 -10.23 0.95 -0.52
C LEU A 97 -8.95 1.33 0.23
N TRP A 98 -7.82 1.02 -0.39
CA TRP A 98 -6.52 1.52 0.04
C TRP A 98 -6.36 2.97 -0.37
N GLN A 99 -5.81 3.78 0.52
CA GLN A 99 -5.35 5.14 0.25
C GLN A 99 -3.85 5.21 0.52
N GLN A 100 -3.09 5.79 -0.40
CA GLN A 100 -1.66 5.97 -0.23
C GLN A 100 -1.25 7.41 -0.56
N THR A 101 -0.35 7.96 0.24
CA THR A 101 0.35 9.22 -0.07
C THR A 101 1.82 8.90 -0.29
N TRP A 102 2.40 9.42 -1.38
CA TRP A 102 3.83 9.37 -1.68
C TRP A 102 4.43 10.77 -1.64
N VAL A 103 5.65 10.87 -1.11
CA VAL A 103 6.49 12.08 -1.15
C VAL A 103 7.94 11.72 -1.44
N ASP A 104 8.71 12.64 -2.02
CA ASP A 104 10.12 12.40 -2.33
C ASP A 104 11.00 13.66 -2.20
N ASN A 105 12.32 13.45 -2.24
CA ASN A 105 13.34 14.49 -2.13
C ASN A 105 13.46 15.39 -3.37
N SER A 106 12.68 15.14 -4.43
CA SER A 106 12.53 16.04 -5.57
C SER A 106 11.35 17.00 -5.44
N GLY A 107 10.61 16.92 -4.33
CA GLY A 107 9.40 17.70 -4.08
C GLY A 107 8.14 17.06 -4.66
N GLY A 108 8.19 15.79 -5.04
CA GLY A 108 7.02 15.04 -5.50
C GLY A 108 6.01 14.83 -4.37
N TYR A 109 4.73 14.92 -4.73
CA TYR A 109 3.60 14.60 -3.86
C TYR A 109 2.52 13.94 -4.70
N LEU A 110 2.15 12.71 -4.36
CA LEU A 110 1.13 11.94 -5.08
C LEU A 110 0.13 11.32 -4.10
N LEU A 111 -1.13 11.26 -4.53
CA LEU A 111 -2.21 10.62 -3.81
C LEU A 111 -2.78 9.50 -4.66
N PHE A 112 -2.94 8.34 -4.04
CA PHE A 112 -3.46 7.16 -4.68
C PHE A 112 -4.64 6.57 -3.93
N THR A 113 -5.53 5.95 -4.70
CA THR A 113 -6.58 5.08 -4.19
C THR A 113 -6.66 3.80 -5.00
N GLY A 114 -7.01 2.69 -4.37
CA GLY A 114 -7.23 1.45 -5.12
C GLY A 114 -7.43 0.24 -4.22
N GLY A 115 -7.07 -0.94 -4.71
CA GLY A 115 -7.40 -2.18 -4.03
C GLY A 115 -6.72 -3.41 -4.62
N PHE A 116 -6.86 -4.51 -3.89
CA PHE A 116 -6.39 -5.81 -4.32
C PHE A 116 -7.51 -6.58 -5.05
N ALA A 117 -7.23 -7.04 -6.26
CA ALA A 117 -8.13 -7.87 -7.04
C ALA A 117 -7.29 -8.78 -7.97
N ASP A 118 -7.80 -9.99 -8.25
CA ASP A 118 -7.20 -10.91 -9.23
C ASP A 118 -5.69 -11.17 -9.03
N GLY A 119 -5.26 -11.26 -7.76
CA GLY A 119 -3.87 -11.52 -7.39
C GLY A 119 -2.93 -10.33 -7.58
N LYS A 120 -3.46 -9.11 -7.76
CA LYS A 120 -2.69 -7.88 -7.96
C LYS A 120 -3.18 -6.78 -7.01
N MET A 121 -2.26 -5.95 -6.56
CA MET A 121 -2.61 -4.65 -5.96
C MET A 121 -2.53 -3.58 -7.04
N GLU A 122 -3.56 -2.75 -7.17
CA GLU A 122 -3.54 -1.61 -8.08
C GLU A 122 -3.93 -0.33 -7.33
N LEU A 123 -3.10 0.71 -7.43
CA LEU A 123 -3.33 2.02 -6.82
C LEU A 123 -3.25 3.11 -7.89
N ARG A 124 -4.26 3.97 -8.00
CA ARG A 124 -4.40 4.98 -9.07
C ARG A 124 -4.44 6.39 -8.53
N THR A 125 -3.89 7.35 -9.28
CA THR A 125 -4.13 8.77 -9.04
C THR A 125 -5.55 9.15 -9.47
N ALA A 126 -6.05 10.28 -8.94
CA ALA A 126 -7.10 11.00 -9.66
C ALA A 126 -6.57 11.52 -11.01
N PRO A 127 -7.44 11.83 -11.99
CA PRO A 127 -7.02 12.49 -13.21
C PRO A 127 -6.31 13.82 -12.93
N PHE A 128 -5.23 14.10 -13.65
CA PHE A 128 -4.47 15.34 -13.53
C PHE A 128 -4.09 15.88 -14.91
N GLN A 129 -3.91 17.20 -15.01
CA GLN A 129 -3.56 17.88 -16.26
C GLN A 129 -2.04 18.06 -16.37
N ARG A 130 -1.49 17.80 -17.55
CA ARG A 130 -0.11 18.19 -17.90
C ARG A 130 -0.06 18.54 -19.38
N ASN A 131 0.43 19.74 -19.71
CA ASN A 131 0.55 20.22 -21.09
C ASN A 131 -0.77 20.13 -21.89
N GLY A 132 -1.91 20.38 -21.25
CA GLY A 132 -3.24 20.33 -21.87
C GLY A 132 -3.80 18.91 -22.11
N VAL A 133 -3.11 17.87 -21.63
CA VAL A 133 -3.56 16.48 -21.70
C VAL A 133 -3.92 15.98 -20.29
N THR A 134 -5.08 15.33 -20.18
CA THR A 134 -5.51 14.63 -18.96
C THR A 134 -4.78 13.30 -18.87
N TYR A 135 -4.13 13.04 -17.74
CA TYR A 135 -3.49 11.78 -17.45
C TYR A 135 -4.07 11.12 -16.21
N VAL A 136 -3.99 9.79 -16.18
CA VAL A 136 -4.10 8.98 -14.96
C VAL A 136 -2.83 8.16 -14.84
N SER A 137 -2.28 8.06 -13.64
CA SER A 137 -1.17 7.16 -13.36
C SER A 137 -1.58 6.08 -12.38
N ARG A 138 -0.93 4.91 -12.47
CA ARG A 138 -1.18 3.80 -11.55
C ARG A 138 0.10 3.07 -11.17
N MET A 139 0.08 2.49 -9.98
CA MET A 139 0.98 1.44 -9.54
C MET A 139 0.28 0.10 -9.69
N VAL A 140 0.97 -0.87 -10.27
CA VAL A 140 0.50 -2.26 -10.35
C VAL A 140 1.53 -3.16 -9.69
N PHE A 141 1.15 -3.83 -8.60
CA PHE A 141 1.94 -4.87 -7.97
C PHE A 141 1.43 -6.21 -8.51
N ARG A 142 2.27 -6.97 -9.21
CA ARG A 142 1.92 -8.23 -9.85
C ARG A 142 3.01 -9.28 -9.66
N ASN A 143 2.72 -10.51 -10.10
CA ASN A 143 3.63 -11.64 -9.94
C ASN A 143 4.06 -11.83 -8.47
N ILE A 144 3.12 -11.62 -7.55
CA ILE A 144 3.37 -11.62 -6.11
C ILE A 144 3.68 -13.04 -5.65
N ALA A 145 4.91 -13.24 -5.19
CA ALA A 145 5.41 -14.46 -4.59
C ALA A 145 5.98 -14.16 -3.18
N ALA A 146 6.40 -15.20 -2.46
CA ALA A 146 6.88 -15.06 -1.09
C ALA A 146 8.10 -14.10 -0.97
N ASN A 147 8.99 -14.11 -1.96
CA ASN A 147 10.27 -13.38 -1.91
C ASN A 147 10.48 -12.44 -3.09
N SER A 148 9.48 -12.26 -3.95
CA SER A 148 9.59 -11.36 -5.10
C SER A 148 8.21 -10.91 -5.59
N PHE A 149 8.21 -9.78 -6.29
CA PHE A 149 7.08 -9.30 -7.08
C PHE A 149 7.60 -8.27 -8.09
N ASP A 150 6.75 -7.89 -9.03
CA ASP A 150 7.02 -6.78 -9.94
C ASP A 150 6.11 -5.60 -9.61
N TRP A 151 6.68 -4.40 -9.63
CA TRP A 151 5.97 -3.14 -9.45
C TRP A 151 6.08 -2.33 -10.74
N ASP A 152 4.94 -1.95 -11.32
CA ASP A 152 4.89 -1.14 -12.53
C ASP A 152 4.28 0.23 -12.23
N TRP A 153 4.99 1.27 -12.63
CA TRP A 153 4.47 2.63 -12.79
C TRP A 153 3.99 2.82 -14.21
N GLN A 154 2.69 3.05 -14.36
CA GLN A 154 2.05 3.22 -15.65
C GLN A 154 1.33 4.55 -15.78
N ARG A 155 1.17 5.01 -17.01
CA ARG A 155 0.42 6.22 -17.36
C ARG A 155 -0.53 5.97 -18.51
N SER A 156 -1.72 6.54 -18.40
CA SER A 156 -2.74 6.57 -19.44
C SER A 156 -3.05 8.02 -19.80
N ALA A 157 -3.29 8.29 -21.10
CA ALA A 157 -3.74 9.56 -21.63
C ALA A 157 -5.20 9.51 -22.16
N ASP A 158 -5.85 8.35 -22.00
CA ASP A 158 -7.19 8.02 -22.50
C ASP A 158 -8.07 7.46 -21.36
N ASN A 159 -7.89 8.03 -20.16
CA ASN A 159 -8.70 7.71 -18.98
C ASN A 159 -8.69 6.22 -18.56
N GLY A 160 -7.57 5.54 -18.83
CA GLY A 160 -7.31 4.16 -18.41
C GLY A 160 -7.69 3.10 -19.44
N GLU A 161 -8.04 3.48 -20.67
CA GLU A 161 -8.28 2.54 -21.77
C GLU A 161 -6.99 1.85 -22.21
N THR A 162 -5.90 2.62 -22.37
CA THR A 162 -4.56 2.09 -22.64
C THR A 162 -3.55 2.58 -21.62
N TRP A 163 -2.50 1.78 -21.42
CA TRP A 163 -1.47 2.04 -20.42
C TRP A 163 -0.08 1.92 -21.03
N GLN A 164 0.73 2.95 -20.82
CA GLN A 164 2.15 2.95 -21.11
C GLN A 164 2.94 2.63 -19.85
N ASP A 165 3.86 1.67 -19.94
CA ASP A 165 4.87 1.44 -18.91
C ASP A 165 5.88 2.59 -18.88
N VAL A 166 5.99 3.23 -17.72
CA VAL A 166 6.93 4.34 -17.47
C VAL A 166 8.13 3.84 -16.68
N TRP A 167 7.90 2.95 -15.71
CA TRP A 167 8.98 2.38 -14.90
C TRP A 167 8.56 1.04 -14.30
N ASN A 168 9.35 0.00 -14.53
CA ASN A 168 9.10 -1.36 -14.08
C ASN A 168 10.23 -1.76 -13.14
N ILE A 169 9.88 -2.10 -11.90
CA ILE A 169 10.83 -2.47 -10.85
C ILE A 169 10.58 -3.91 -10.44
N HIS A 170 11.62 -4.73 -10.53
CA HIS A 170 11.62 -6.04 -9.91
C HIS A 170 12.05 -5.92 -8.45
N TYR A 171 11.21 -6.43 -7.55
CA TYR A 171 11.47 -6.52 -6.13
C TYR A 171 11.96 -7.92 -5.78
N GLN A 172 13.12 -7.99 -5.15
CA GLN A 172 13.69 -9.23 -4.61
C GLN A 172 13.96 -9.03 -3.12
N ARG A 173 13.45 -9.93 -2.27
CA ARG A 173 13.66 -9.84 -0.83
C ARG A 173 15.16 -9.95 -0.52
N LYS A 174 15.68 -9.08 0.35
CA LYS A 174 17.05 -9.20 0.86
C LYS A 174 17.21 -10.52 1.59
N THR A 175 18.19 -11.31 1.18
CA THR A 175 18.62 -12.44 1.99
C THR A 175 19.47 -11.90 3.13
N GLU A 176 19.19 -12.33 4.37
CA GLU A 176 20.14 -12.09 5.45
C GLU A 176 21.46 -12.73 5.03
N SER A 177 22.52 -11.92 4.96
CA SER A 177 23.87 -12.47 4.91
C SER A 177 24.04 -13.26 6.19
N ALA A 178 24.15 -14.59 6.11
CA ALA A 178 24.54 -15.40 7.25
C ALA A 178 25.83 -14.78 7.80
N GLY A 179 25.73 -14.16 8.99
CA GLY A 179 26.84 -13.45 9.60
C GLY A 179 28.06 -14.35 9.63
N LYS A 180 29.19 -13.83 9.13
CA LYS A 180 30.51 -14.31 9.51
C LYS A 180 31.04 -13.43 10.63
#